data_AF-A0A660YZ17-F1
#
_entry.id   AF-A0A660YZ17-F1
#
_cell.length_a   1.000
_cell.length_b   1.000
_cell.length_c   1.000
_cell.angle_alpha   90.00
_cell.angle_beta   90.00
_cell.angle_gamma   90.00
#
_symmetry.space_group_name_H-M   'P 1'
#
loop_
_entity.id
_entity.type
_entity.pdbx_description
1 polymer ?
#
loop_
_entity_poly.entity_id
_entity_poly.type
_entity_poly.pdbx_seq_one_letter_code
_entity_poly.pdbx_strand_id
1 'polypeptide(L)'
;MHCRIAVDAMGGDFAPTNAVLGAMQAYEQKKDFDLLLVGRRDEILKVASSHNLFVSDDMIVHTDEVIEMSDSPTSSLKKKPNSSIVVGAQLVRDNKADGFVSAGNTGAMSVSSIFNIGRIKGV
;
A
#
# COMPACT_ATOMS: atom_id res chain seq x y z
N MET A 1 -13.91 17.73 1.69
CA MET A 1 -13.80 16.26 1.67
C MET A 1 -12.32 15.99 1.57
N HIS A 2 -11.74 15.29 2.54
CA HIS A 2 -10.30 15.09 2.62
C HIS A 2 -10.01 13.66 2.15
N CYS A 3 -9.27 13.53 1.05
CA CYS A 3 -9.01 12.26 0.37
C CYS A 3 -7.88 11.51 1.09
N ARG A 4 -7.99 10.20 1.29
CA ARG A 4 -6.95 9.36 1.91
C ARG A 4 -6.49 8.30 0.93
N ILE A 5 -5.21 8.32 0.56
CA ILE A 5 -4.64 7.38 -0.42
C ILE A 5 -3.68 6.43 0.28
N ALA A 6 -3.97 5.14 0.17
CA ALA A 6 -3.06 4.08 0.59
C ALA A 6 -2.08 3.73 -0.54
N VAL A 7 -0.82 3.55 -0.19
CA VAL A 7 0.24 3.12 -1.10
C VAL A 7 0.92 1.89 -0.50
N ASP A 8 0.99 0.82 -1.27
CA ASP A 8 1.79 -0.36 -0.93
C ASP A 8 3.27 0.01 -0.99
N ALA A 9 3.89 0.16 0.17
CA ALA A 9 5.30 0.48 0.27
C ALA A 9 6.19 -0.71 -0.07
N MET A 10 5.67 -1.95 -0.10
CA MET A 10 6.47 -3.16 -0.30
C MET A 10 6.40 -3.69 -1.74
N GLY A 11 5.55 -3.10 -2.58
CA GLY A 11 5.31 -3.54 -3.95
C GLY A 11 6.32 -2.95 -4.96
N GLY A 12 6.91 -3.83 -5.78
CA GLY A 12 7.75 -3.47 -6.92
C GLY A 12 9.23 -3.80 -6.72
N ASP A 13 9.99 -3.84 -7.83
CA ASP A 13 11.38 -4.34 -7.85
C ASP A 13 12.37 -3.53 -6.99
N PHE A 14 12.04 -2.26 -6.71
CA PHE A 14 12.86 -1.33 -5.93
C PHE A 14 12.16 -0.88 -4.63
N ALA A 15 11.19 -1.68 -4.17
CA ALA A 15 10.54 -1.45 -2.89
C ALA A 15 11.51 -1.71 -1.71
N PRO A 16 11.38 -0.99 -0.60
CA PRO A 16 10.41 0.07 -0.37
C PRO A 16 10.82 1.46 -0.86
N THR A 17 12.07 1.61 -1.31
CA THR A 17 12.66 2.91 -1.66
C THR A 17 11.82 3.70 -2.66
N ASN A 18 11.57 3.16 -3.86
CA ASN A 18 10.89 3.93 -4.91
C ASN A 18 9.42 4.23 -4.56
N ALA A 19 8.74 3.29 -3.89
CA ALA A 19 7.36 3.48 -3.47
C ALA A 19 7.25 4.62 -2.45
N VAL A 20 8.09 4.61 -1.41
CA VAL A 20 8.11 5.66 -0.37
C VAL A 20 8.52 7.01 -0.96
N LEU A 21 9.57 7.08 -1.77
CA LEU A 21 10.03 8.33 -2.38
C LEU A 21 8.96 8.94 -3.30
N GLY A 22 8.33 8.14 -4.16
CA GLY A 22 7.29 8.60 -5.07
C GLY A 22 6.03 9.06 -4.32
N ALA A 23 5.61 8.31 -3.30
CA ALA A 23 4.46 8.67 -2.47
C ALA A 23 4.69 9.98 -1.71
N MET A 24 5.86 10.14 -1.09
CA MET A 24 6.22 11.37 -0.38
C MET A 24 6.39 12.56 -1.32
N GLN A 25 6.95 12.34 -2.52
CA GLN A 25 7.04 13.39 -3.54
C GLN A 25 5.64 13.89 -3.95
N ALA A 26 4.68 13.00 -4.17
CA ALA A 26 3.31 13.36 -4.50
C ALA A 26 2.62 14.11 -3.34
N TYR A 27 2.80 13.62 -2.11
CA TYR A 27 2.25 14.23 -0.90
C TYR A 27 2.79 15.65 -0.69
N GLU A 28 4.11 15.85 -0.79
CA GLU A 28 4.73 17.16 -0.62
C GLU A 28 4.34 18.18 -1.71
N GLN A 29 4.02 17.73 -2.93
CA GLN A 29 3.63 18.61 -4.03
C GLN A 29 2.22 19.19 -3.89
N LYS A 30 1.29 18.47 -3.27
CA LYS A 30 -0.14 18.84 -3.26
C LYS A 30 -0.71 19.08 -1.87
N LYS A 31 -0.33 18.26 -0.87
CA LYS A 31 -0.79 18.34 0.53
C LYS A 31 -2.32 18.46 0.72
N ASP A 32 -3.10 18.04 -0.28
CA ASP A 32 -4.58 18.09 -0.29
C ASP A 32 -5.21 16.70 -0.05
N PHE A 33 -4.39 15.71 0.31
CA PHE A 33 -4.78 14.35 0.65
C PHE A 33 -3.92 13.81 1.81
N ASP A 34 -4.44 12.86 2.58
CA ASP A 34 -3.66 12.06 3.53
C ASP A 34 -2.99 10.89 2.82
N LEU A 35 -1.73 10.64 3.15
CA LEU A 35 -0.97 9.50 2.65
C LEU A 35 -0.87 8.42 3.72
N LEU A 36 -1.19 7.18 3.34
CA LEU A 36 -0.99 5.97 4.14
C LEU A 36 0.02 5.04 3.43
N LEU A 37 1.19 4.84 4.01
CA LEU A 37 2.21 3.90 3.57
C LEU A 37 1.97 2.54 4.24
N VAL A 38 1.62 1.52 3.45
CA VAL A 38 1.31 0.18 3.95
C VAL A 38 2.52 -0.73 3.78
N GLY A 39 3.08 -1.25 4.87
CA GLY A 39 4.26 -2.12 4.80
C GLY A 39 5.05 -2.25 6.09
N ARG A 40 6.30 -2.71 5.98
CA ARG A 40 7.19 -2.89 7.12
C ARG A 40 7.66 -1.53 7.62
N ARG A 41 7.27 -1.18 8.85
CA ARG A 41 7.48 0.15 9.44
C ARG A 41 8.96 0.53 9.45
N ASP A 42 9.82 -0.37 9.90
CA ASP A 42 11.25 -0.09 10.05
C ASP A 42 11.93 0.15 8.69
N GLU A 43 11.52 -0.55 7.64
CA GLU A 43 12.07 -0.34 6.30
C GLU A 43 11.59 1.00 5.71
N ILE A 44 10.33 1.37 5.91
CA ILE A 44 9.78 2.67 5.49
C ILE A 44 10.52 3.82 6.18
N LEU A 45 10.67 3.75 7.51
CA LEU A 45 11.35 4.78 8.30
C LEU A 45 12.85 4.87 7.95
N LYS A 46 13.49 3.74 7.63
CA LYS A 46 14.88 3.72 7.16
C LYS A 46 15.05 4.48 5.84
N VAL A 47 14.14 4.27 4.88
CA VAL A 47 14.13 5.03 3.62
C VAL A 47 13.91 6.51 3.91
N ALA A 48 12.91 6.85 4.72
CA ALA A 48 12.60 8.23 5.06
C ALA A 48 13.80 8.96 5.68
N SER A 49 14.45 8.34 6.67
CA SER A 49 15.65 8.87 7.31
C SER A 49 16.82 9.03 6.34
N SER A 50 17.04 8.05 5.45
CA SER A 50 18.15 8.09 4.48
C SER A 50 18.00 9.19 3.43
N HIS A 51 16.77 9.67 3.23
CA HIS A 51 16.44 10.69 2.23
C HIS A 51 15.96 12.01 2.83
N ASN A 52 16.10 12.21 4.15
CA ASN A 52 15.65 13.41 4.87
C ASN A 52 14.15 13.73 4.67
N LEU A 53 13.32 12.70 4.58
CA LEU A 53 11.87 12.84 4.47
C LEU A 53 11.22 12.79 5.86
N PHE A 54 10.23 13.65 6.09
CA PHE A 54 9.40 13.58 7.29
C PHE A 54 8.24 12.62 7.05
N VAL A 55 8.25 11.48 7.74
CA VAL A 55 7.14 10.51 7.75
C VAL A 55 6.69 10.36 9.19
N SER A 56 5.44 10.75 9.48
CA SER A 56 4.83 10.53 10.79
C SER A 56 4.41 9.07 10.95
N ASP A 57 4.37 8.55 12.18
CA ASP A 57 3.88 7.20 12.46
C ASP A 57 2.41 7.02 12.03
N ASP A 58 1.59 8.07 12.10
CA ASP A 58 0.19 8.04 11.65
C ASP A 58 0.05 7.86 10.13
N MET A 59 1.12 8.10 9.37
CA MET A 59 1.15 7.82 7.93
C MET A 59 1.47 6.36 7.64
N ILE A 60 1.82 5.52 8.62
CA ILE A 60 2.28 4.16 8.40
C ILE A 60 1.23 3.16 8.89
N VAL A 61 0.79 2.28 7.98
CA VAL A 61 0.00 1.10 8.33
C VAL A 61 0.92 -0.11 8.28
N HIS A 62 1.36 -0.53 9.47
CA HIS A 62 2.35 -1.59 9.58
C HIS A 62 1.79 -2.97 9.20
N THR A 63 2.56 -3.71 8.41
CA THR A 63 2.46 -5.16 8.28
C THR A 63 3.82 -5.79 7.96
N ASP A 64 4.03 -7.03 8.39
CA ASP A 64 5.23 -7.82 8.13
C ASP A 64 5.15 -8.65 6.84
N GLU A 65 3.93 -8.93 6.38
CA GLU A 65 3.68 -9.81 5.25
C GLU A 65 3.77 -9.04 3.91
N VAL A 66 4.40 -9.68 2.93
CA VAL A 66 4.55 -9.13 1.57
C VAL A 66 4.27 -10.25 0.57
N ILE A 67 3.44 -10.00 -0.44
CA ILE A 67 3.29 -10.92 -1.58
C ILE A 67 4.40 -10.61 -2.56
N GLU A 68 5.26 -11.59 -2.79
CA GLU A 68 6.43 -11.44 -3.65
C GLU A 68 6.04 -11.47 -5.14
N MET A 69 6.91 -10.98 -6.01
CA MET A 69 6.63 -11.01 -7.46
C MET A 69 6.58 -12.44 -8.03
N SER A 70 7.26 -13.40 -7.39
CA SER A 70 7.25 -14.82 -7.76
C SER A 70 6.08 -15.62 -7.18
N ASP A 71 5.28 -15.00 -6.30
CA ASP A 71 4.19 -15.66 -5.61
C ASP A 71 3.00 -15.92 -6.55
N SER A 72 2.39 -17.11 -6.43
CA SER A 72 1.15 -17.42 -7.13
C SER A 72 0.00 -16.56 -6.58
N PRO A 73 -0.70 -15.76 -7.42
CA PRO A 73 -1.70 -14.81 -6.94
C PRO A 73 -2.79 -15.42 -6.06
N THR A 74 -3.43 -16.50 -6.51
CA THR A 74 -4.61 -17.07 -5.84
C THR A 74 -4.28 -17.77 -4.52
N SER A 75 -3.10 -18.37 -4.41
CA SER A 75 -2.68 -19.05 -3.18
C SER A 75 -2.13 -18.08 -2.14
N SER A 76 -1.49 -17.00 -2.59
CA SER A 76 -0.73 -16.11 -1.70
C SER A 76 -1.62 -15.23 -0.84
N LEU A 77 -2.80 -14.83 -1.33
CA LEU A 77 -3.77 -14.12 -0.49
C LEU A 77 -4.27 -14.95 0.70
N LYS A 78 -4.39 -16.28 0.55
CA LYS A 78 -4.79 -17.16 1.66
C LYS A 78 -3.65 -17.39 2.65
N LYS A 79 -2.41 -17.47 2.14
CA LYS A 79 -1.22 -17.72 2.96
C LYS A 79 -0.73 -16.46 3.67
N LYS A 80 -0.94 -15.30 3.05
CA LYS A 80 -0.49 -13.98 3.51
C LYS A 80 -1.67 -13.00 3.63
N PRO A 81 -2.65 -13.28 4.51
CA PRO A 81 -3.87 -12.50 4.63
C PRO A 81 -3.62 -11.09 5.18
N ASN A 82 -2.45 -10.82 5.76
CA ASN A 82 -2.04 -9.51 6.24
C ASN A 82 -1.03 -8.85 5.32
N SER A 83 -0.79 -9.36 4.10
CA SER A 83 0.16 -8.73 3.19
C SER A 83 -0.16 -7.27 2.89
N SER A 84 0.85 -6.46 2.57
CA SER A 84 0.66 -5.03 2.25
C SER A 84 -0.41 -4.78 1.20
N ILE A 85 -0.49 -5.62 0.16
CA ILE A 85 -1.56 -5.59 -0.87
C ILE A 85 -2.94 -5.87 -0.27
N VAL A 86 -3.05 -6.86 0.62
CA VAL A 86 -4.34 -7.22 1.23
C VAL A 86 -4.78 -6.16 2.22
N VAL A 87 -3.88 -5.70 3.09
CA VAL A 87 -4.16 -4.63 4.07
C VAL A 87 -4.55 -3.34 3.35
N GLY A 88 -3.82 -2.94 2.30
CA GLY A 88 -4.16 -1.77 1.50
C GLY A 88 -5.56 -1.82 0.90
N ALA A 89 -5.95 -2.98 0.34
CA ALA A 89 -7.31 -3.19 -0.17
C ALA A 89 -8.38 -3.19 0.94
N GLN A 90 -8.07 -3.74 2.12
CA GLN A 90 -8.97 -3.72 3.28
C GLN A 90 -9.18 -2.31 3.82
N LEU A 91 -8.16 -1.43 3.78
CA LEU A 91 -8.32 -0.02 4.17
C LEU A 91 -9.39 0.67 3.31
N VAL A 92 -9.43 0.37 2.00
CA VAL A 92 -10.45 0.92 1.11
C VAL A 92 -11.83 0.34 1.43
N ARG A 93 -11.93 -1.00 1.58
CA ARG A 93 -13.18 -1.68 1.97
C ARG A 93 -13.77 -1.11 3.26
N ASP A 94 -12.90 -0.84 4.24
CA ASP A 94 -13.28 -0.41 5.58
C ASP A 94 -13.45 1.13 5.68
N ASN A 95 -13.44 1.85 4.55
CA ASN A 95 -13.54 3.33 4.47
C ASN A 95 -12.44 4.08 5.25
N LYS A 96 -11.30 3.43 5.44
CA LYS A 96 -10.08 4.02 6.03
C LYS A 96 -9.20 4.70 4.97
N ALA A 97 -9.31 4.27 3.72
CA ALA A 97 -8.73 4.92 2.54
C ALA A 97 -9.79 5.08 1.44
N ASP A 98 -9.66 6.09 0.60
CA ASP A 98 -10.51 6.34 -0.58
C ASP A 98 -9.93 5.70 -1.86
N GLY A 99 -8.63 5.42 -1.86
CA GLY A 99 -7.92 4.76 -2.96
C GLY A 99 -6.72 3.97 -2.48
N PHE A 100 -6.30 2.99 -3.29
CA PHE A 100 -5.14 2.16 -3.03
C PHE A 100 -4.32 1.93 -4.30
N VAL A 101 -3.00 2.08 -4.20
CA VAL A 101 -2.05 1.92 -5.32
C VAL A 101 -0.93 0.95 -4.92
N SER A 102 -0.58 0.03 -5.82
CA SER A 102 0.55 -0.89 -5.64
C SER A 102 1.27 -1.12 -6.97
N ALA A 103 2.60 -1.20 -6.89
CA ALA A 103 3.47 -1.66 -7.98
C ALA A 103 3.90 -3.14 -7.80
N GLY A 104 3.24 -3.86 -6.88
CA GLY A 104 3.50 -5.28 -6.61
C GLY A 104 2.81 -6.21 -7.61
N ASN A 105 2.66 -7.48 -7.22
CA ASN A 105 2.13 -8.53 -8.08
C ASN A 105 0.73 -8.19 -8.63
N THR A 106 0.62 -7.96 -9.94
CA THR A 106 -0.62 -7.55 -10.62
C THR A 106 -1.79 -8.52 -10.39
N GLY A 107 -1.50 -9.82 -10.37
CA GLY A 107 -2.51 -10.84 -10.10
C GLY A 107 -3.02 -10.74 -8.67
N ALA A 108 -2.13 -10.59 -7.69
CA ALA A 108 -2.50 -10.43 -6.30
C ALA A 108 -3.29 -9.14 -6.06
N MET A 109 -2.90 -8.03 -6.70
CA MET A 109 -3.63 -6.76 -6.65
C MET A 109 -5.05 -6.91 -7.21
N SER A 110 -5.19 -7.54 -8.38
CA SER A 110 -6.49 -7.76 -9.02
C SER A 110 -7.42 -8.63 -8.16
N VAL A 111 -6.90 -9.76 -7.67
CA VAL A 111 -7.64 -10.68 -6.79
C VAL A 111 -8.01 -9.99 -5.48
N SER A 112 -7.07 -9.28 -4.85
CA SER A 112 -7.32 -8.57 -3.58
C SER A 112 -8.39 -7.50 -3.74
N SER A 113 -8.37 -6.75 -4.85
CA SER A 113 -9.38 -5.72 -5.15
C SER A 113 -10.77 -6.34 -5.31
N ILE A 114 -10.89 -7.44 -6.06
CA ILE A 114 -12.19 -8.12 -6.26
C ILE A 114 -12.75 -8.67 -4.96
N PHE A 115 -11.91 -9.31 -4.13
CA PHE A 115 -12.38 -9.99 -2.91
C PHE A 115 -12.54 -9.08 -1.70
N ASN A 116 -11.74 -8.01 -1.58
CA ASN A 116 -11.83 -7.08 -0.46
C ASN A 116 -12.69 -5.85 -0.81
N ILE A 117 -12.35 -5.12 -1.87
CA ILE A 117 -13.05 -3.87 -2.22
C ILE A 117 -14.41 -4.19 -2.86
N GLY A 118 -14.44 -5.22 -3.72
CA GLY A 118 -15.63 -5.60 -4.45
C GLY A 118 -15.82 -4.81 -5.74
N ARG A 119 -16.86 -5.17 -6.49
CA ARG A 119 -17.23 -4.49 -7.73
C ARG A 119 -18.34 -3.50 -7.49
N ILE A 120 -18.37 -2.46 -8.31
CA ILE A 120 -19.52 -1.56 -8.40
C ILE A 120 -20.76 -2.40 -8.73
N LYS A 121 -21.88 -2.10 -8.06
CA LYS A 121 -23.13 -2.83 -8.25
C LYS A 121 -23.55 -2.79 -9.73
N GLY A 122 -23.63 -3.96 -10.36
CA GLY A 122 -24.03 -4.11 -11.76
C GLY A 122 -22.88 -4.25 -12.77
N VAL A 123 -21.62 -4.29 -12.31
CA VAL A 123 -20.42 -4.61 -13.11
C VAL A 123 -19.92 -6.01 -12.77
#